data_AF-A0A954AAG1-F1
#
_entry.id   AF-A0A954AAG1-F1
#
_cell.length_a   1.000
_cell.length_b   1.000
_cell.length_c   1.000
_cell.angle_alpha   90.00
_cell.angle_beta   90.00
_cell.angle_gamma   90.00
#
_symmetry.space_group_name_H-M   'P 1'
#
loop_
_entity.id
_entity.type
_entity.pdbx_description
1 polymer ?
#
loop_
_entity_poly.entity_id
_entity_poly.type
_entity_poly.pdbx_seq_one_letter_code
_entity_poly.pdbx_strand_id
1 'polypeptide(L)'
;MHGSNRSTPRWRSPDSPLHAAAIRGDISEVARRLDAGEPVDARFSIAPEHGSVYQQWTPLMFAGFAGAAAASMIRLLLERGADPHATSEARIPVVHYIALGGRAEALKLLIDLGAAVAHG
;
A
#
# COMPACT_ATOMS: atom_id res chain seq x y z
N MET A 1 -25.78 20.54 27.79
CA MET A 1 -25.18 21.56 26.91
C MET A 1 -23.86 21.00 26.39
N HIS A 2 -23.79 20.75 25.08
CA HIS A 2 -22.62 20.51 24.21
C HIS A 2 -21.58 19.46 24.69
N GLY A 3 -21.47 18.23 24.16
CA GLY A 3 -21.53 17.83 22.76
C GLY A 3 -20.18 18.07 22.09
N SER A 4 -19.34 17.03 21.97
CA SER A 4 -18.31 16.77 20.93
C SER A 4 -17.23 15.83 21.52
N ASN A 5 -16.65 14.86 20.83
CA ASN A 5 -16.89 14.17 19.56
C ASN A 5 -15.86 13.03 19.55
N ARG A 6 -16.18 11.95 18.85
CA ARG A 6 -15.38 10.73 18.71
C ARG A 6 -14.06 11.00 17.95
N SER A 7 -13.18 10.00 18.03
CA SER A 7 -12.23 9.62 16.98
C SER A 7 -10.94 10.43 16.90
N THR A 8 -9.80 9.74 17.10
CA THR A 8 -8.77 9.60 16.05
C THR A 8 -7.66 8.64 16.53
N PRO A 9 -7.45 7.48 15.89
CA PRO A 9 -6.16 6.81 16.00
C PRO A 9 -5.12 7.69 15.29
N ARG A 10 -4.16 8.22 16.06
CA ARG A 10 -3.03 9.01 15.58
C ARG A 10 -1.99 8.09 14.92
N TRP A 11 -2.18 7.68 13.67
CA TRP A 11 -1.10 7.08 12.86
C TRP A 11 -0.13 8.14 12.29
N ARG A 12 0.13 9.21 13.05
CA ARG A 12 1.19 10.18 12.74
C ARG A 12 2.46 9.78 13.48
N SER A 13 3.33 9.04 12.78
CA SER A 13 4.78 9.02 13.01
C SER A 13 5.50 8.72 11.68
N PRO A 14 6.73 9.21 11.47
CA PRO A 14 7.56 8.98 10.28
C PRO A 14 7.96 7.51 10.03
N ASP A 15 7.50 6.58 10.88
CA ASP A 15 7.84 5.15 10.83
C ASP A 15 6.57 4.31 10.60
N SER A 16 5.99 4.29 9.40
CA SER A 16 4.93 3.31 9.13
C SER A 16 5.55 1.95 8.84
N PRO A 17 5.46 0.97 9.76
CA PRO A 17 6.30 -0.20 9.63
C PRO A 17 5.69 -1.24 8.67
N LEU A 18 4.39 -1.16 8.35
CA LEU A 18 3.77 -1.92 7.26
C LEU A 18 4.35 -1.52 5.90
N HIS A 19 4.55 -0.21 5.64
CA HIS A 19 5.14 0.28 4.39
C HIS A 19 6.62 -0.08 4.29
N ALA A 20 7.36 0.03 5.40
CA ALA A 20 8.76 -0.40 5.47
C ALA A 20 8.90 -1.92 5.25
N ALA A 21 7.98 -2.74 5.78
CA ALA A 21 7.96 -4.17 5.51
C ALA A 21 7.60 -4.47 4.04
N ALA A 22 6.65 -3.72 3.47
CA ALA A 22 6.25 -3.84 2.07
C ALA A 22 7.42 -3.58 1.11
N ILE A 23 8.16 -2.47 1.29
CA ILE A 23 9.31 -2.14 0.44
C ILE A 23 10.50 -3.10 0.64
N ARG A 24 10.68 -3.66 1.84
CA ARG A 24 11.71 -4.68 2.11
C ARG A 24 11.33 -6.06 1.58
N GLY A 25 10.09 -6.26 1.15
CA GLY A 25 9.60 -7.57 0.75
C GLY A 25 9.37 -8.54 1.92
N ASP A 26 9.21 -8.03 3.14
CA ASP A 26 8.98 -8.86 4.33
C ASP A 26 7.51 -9.25 4.44
N ILE A 27 7.15 -10.32 3.72
CA ILE A 27 5.79 -10.86 3.64
C ILE A 27 5.22 -11.23 5.02
N SER A 28 6.07 -11.81 5.88
CA SER A 28 5.62 -12.30 7.20
C SER A 28 5.29 -11.14 8.14
N GLU A 29 6.12 -10.09 8.13
CA GLU A 29 5.85 -8.90 8.93
C GLU A 29 4.63 -8.12 8.42
N VAL A 30 4.43 -8.05 7.09
CA VAL A 30 3.19 -7.47 6.52
C VAL A 30 1.97 -8.26 6.97
N ALA A 31 1.98 -9.59 6.83
CA ALA A 31 0.87 -10.44 7.26
C ALA A 31 0.53 -10.24 8.74
N ARG A 32 1.55 -10.31 9.61
CA ARG A 32 1.39 -10.13 11.07
C ARG A 32 0.76 -8.80 11.45
N ARG A 33 1.06 -7.73 10.69
CA ARG A 33 0.54 -6.38 10.96
C ARG A 33 -0.91 -6.22 10.53
N LEU A 34 -1.25 -6.76 9.37
CA LEU A 34 -2.63 -6.81 8.92
C LEU A 34 -3.47 -7.66 9.87
N ASP A 35 -2.92 -8.77 10.39
CA ASP A 35 -3.56 -9.62 11.41
C ASP A 35 -3.71 -8.88 12.74
N ALA A 36 -2.79 -7.96 13.06
CA ALA A 36 -2.89 -7.06 14.22
C ALA A 36 -3.90 -5.90 14.02
N GLY A 37 -4.57 -5.84 12.86
CA GLY A 37 -5.58 -4.84 12.53
C GLY A 37 -5.04 -3.53 11.96
N GLU A 38 -3.78 -3.50 11.53
CA GLU A 38 -3.26 -2.35 10.76
C GLU A 38 -4.02 -2.26 9.42
N PRO A 39 -4.50 -1.08 8.99
CA PRO A 39 -5.28 -0.96 7.77
C PRO A 39 -4.44 -1.28 6.54
N VAL A 40 -4.95 -2.15 5.66
CA VAL A 40 -4.24 -2.59 4.45
C VAL A 40 -3.94 -1.46 3.48
N ASP A 41 -4.83 -0.45 3.41
CA ASP A 41 -4.65 0.77 2.61
C ASP A 41 -4.19 1.96 3.46
N ALA A 42 -3.46 1.71 4.54
CA ALA A 42 -2.80 2.76 5.31
C ALA A 42 -2.05 3.70 4.36
N ARG A 43 -2.16 5.01 4.56
CA ARG A 43 -1.51 6.00 3.69
C ARG A 43 -0.27 6.55 4.38
N PHE A 44 0.89 6.35 3.78
CA PHE A 44 2.16 6.89 4.27
C PHE A 44 2.63 8.07 3.43
N SER A 45 2.86 9.21 4.08
CA SER A 45 3.44 10.39 3.44
C SER A 45 4.94 10.21 3.24
N ILE A 46 5.36 10.05 1.99
CA ILE A 46 6.77 10.19 1.63
C ILE A 46 7.09 11.67 1.43
N ALA A 47 8.08 12.19 2.16
CA ALA A 47 8.67 13.48 1.89
C ALA A 47 9.89 13.24 0.99
N PRO A 48 9.90 13.72 -0.27
CA PRO A 48 11.12 13.67 -1.05
C PRO A 48 12.16 14.61 -0.44
N GLU A 49 13.39 14.15 -0.36
CA GLU A 49 14.58 14.86 0.12
C GLU A 49 14.87 16.17 -0.64
N HIS A 50 14.29 16.37 -1.85
CA HIS A 50 14.48 17.56 -2.69
C HIS A 50 13.19 18.29 -3.09
N GLY A 51 12.12 18.18 -2.30
CA GLY A 51 11.01 19.13 -2.33
C GLY A 51 9.86 18.83 -3.30
N SER A 52 8.70 19.31 -2.86
CA SER A 52 7.42 19.49 -3.56
C SER A 52 6.68 18.24 -4.05
N VAL A 53 6.32 17.36 -3.10
CA VAL A 53 4.92 17.03 -2.72
C VAL A 53 4.97 15.91 -1.68
N TYR A 54 4.22 16.04 -0.58
CA TYR A 54 3.94 14.88 0.27
C TYR A 54 3.05 13.94 -0.54
N GLN A 55 3.60 12.85 -1.07
CA GLN A 55 2.77 11.83 -1.69
C GLN A 55 2.37 10.83 -0.61
N GLN A 56 1.07 10.60 -0.48
CA GLN A 56 0.57 9.49 0.31
C GLN A 56 0.49 8.25 -0.56
N TRP A 57 1.25 7.23 -0.17
CA TRP A 57 1.28 5.93 -0.86
C TRP A 57 0.68 4.86 0.03
N THR A 58 0.01 3.88 -0.58
CA THR A 58 -0.47 2.67 0.11
C THR A 58 0.61 1.60 0.11
N PRO A 59 0.54 0.56 0.99
CA PRO A 59 1.47 -0.57 0.94
C PRO A 59 1.54 -1.23 -0.44
N LEU A 60 0.41 -1.27 -1.18
CA LEU A 60 0.36 -1.84 -2.52
C LEU A 60 1.19 -1.03 -3.53
N MET A 61 1.30 0.29 -3.38
CA MET A 61 2.20 1.13 -4.20
C MET A 61 3.67 0.83 -3.90
N PHE A 62 4.03 0.57 -2.64
CA PHE A 62 5.40 0.19 -2.27
C PHE A 62 5.78 -1.22 -2.72
N ALA A 63 4.81 -2.13 -2.83
CA ALA A 63 5.04 -3.52 -3.20
C ALA A 63 5.72 -3.67 -4.57
N GLY A 64 5.54 -2.71 -5.49
CA GLY A 64 6.26 -2.67 -6.76
C GLY A 64 7.79 -2.63 -6.59
N PHE A 65 8.27 -2.01 -5.51
CA PHE A 65 9.70 -1.83 -5.21
C PHE A 65 10.28 -2.94 -4.33
N ALA A 66 9.49 -3.95 -3.95
CA ALA A 66 9.88 -5.00 -2.99
C ALA A 66 10.89 -6.04 -3.52
N GLY A 67 11.60 -5.74 -4.61
CA GLY A 67 12.53 -6.67 -5.22
C GLY A 67 11.86 -8.01 -5.58
N ALA A 68 12.59 -9.12 -5.49
CA ALA A 68 12.09 -10.44 -5.89
C ALA A 68 10.77 -10.84 -5.21
N ALA A 69 10.43 -10.23 -4.06
CA ALA A 69 9.20 -10.48 -3.32
C ALA A 69 7.97 -9.70 -3.85
N ALA A 70 8.12 -8.79 -4.83
CA ALA A 70 7.03 -7.93 -5.29
C ALA A 70 5.76 -8.68 -5.69
N ALA A 71 5.89 -9.77 -6.44
CA ALA A 71 4.73 -10.58 -6.86
C ALA A 71 3.99 -11.18 -5.65
N SER A 72 4.72 -11.76 -4.70
CA SER A 72 4.15 -12.32 -3.47
C SER A 72 3.55 -11.24 -2.57
N MET A 73 4.18 -10.07 -2.49
CA MET A 73 3.70 -8.95 -1.68
C MET A 73 2.41 -8.37 -2.25
N ILE A 74 2.33 -8.18 -3.56
CA ILE A 74 1.11 -7.73 -4.25
C ILE A 74 -0.02 -8.73 -4.03
N ARG A 75 0.25 -10.03 -4.20
CA ARG A 75 -0.73 -11.08 -3.94
C ARG A 75 -1.25 -11.01 -2.51
N LEU A 76 -0.35 -10.97 -1.51
CA LEU A 76 -0.75 -10.89 -0.11
C LEU A 76 -1.63 -9.65 0.14
N LEU A 77 -1.20 -8.46 -0.30
CA LEU A 77 -1.97 -7.24 -0.05
C LEU A 77 -3.35 -7.28 -0.70
N LEU A 78 -3.47 -7.77 -1.94
CA LEU A 78 -4.75 -7.92 -2.62
C LEU A 78 -5.66 -8.97 -1.95
N GLU A 79 -5.11 -10.11 -1.52
CA GLU A 79 -5.86 -11.12 -0.76
C GLU A 79 -6.36 -10.59 0.59
N ARG A 80 -5.67 -9.58 1.15
CA ARG A 80 -6.07 -8.88 2.38
C ARG A 80 -6.98 -7.67 2.12
N GLY A 81 -7.44 -7.49 0.88
CA GLY A 81 -8.42 -6.47 0.51
C GLY A 81 -7.83 -5.10 0.17
N ALA A 82 -6.54 -5.01 -0.15
CA ALA A 82 -5.96 -3.76 -0.67
C ALA A 82 -6.69 -3.33 -1.95
N ASP A 83 -6.95 -2.03 -2.10
CA ASP A 83 -7.60 -1.48 -3.29
C ASP A 83 -6.64 -1.52 -4.52
N PRO A 84 -6.92 -2.35 -5.55
CA PRO A 84 -6.12 -2.43 -6.77
C PRO A 84 -6.24 -1.18 -7.66
N HIS A 85 -7.16 -0.27 -7.35
CA HIS A 85 -7.41 0.97 -8.08
C HIS A 85 -7.02 2.21 -7.28
N ALA A 86 -6.35 2.03 -6.14
CA ALA A 86 -5.89 3.13 -5.29
C ALA A 86 -5.04 4.15 -6.09
N THR A 87 -5.19 5.42 -5.75
CA THR A 87 -4.40 6.51 -6.34
C THR A 87 -3.59 7.25 -5.28
N SER A 88 -2.40 7.71 -5.67
CA SER A 88 -1.61 8.62 -4.83
C SER A 88 -2.25 10.02 -4.81
N GLU A 89 -1.75 10.92 -3.97
CA GLU A 89 -2.22 12.32 -3.93
C GLU A 89 -2.11 13.04 -5.28
N ALA A 90 -1.13 12.63 -6.11
CA ALA A 90 -0.97 13.14 -7.47
C ALA A 90 -1.96 12.52 -8.47
N ARG A 91 -2.96 11.77 -7.99
CA ARG A 91 -3.93 10.99 -8.78
C ARG A 91 -3.28 9.95 -9.68
N ILE A 92 -2.07 9.51 -9.34
CA ILE A 92 -1.36 8.47 -10.08
C ILE A 92 -1.87 7.10 -9.61
N PRO A 93 -2.36 6.23 -10.51
CA PRO A 93 -2.85 4.90 -10.17
C PRO A 93 -1.76 3.96 -9.63
N VAL A 94 -2.12 3.04 -8.73
CA VAL A 94 -1.21 2.05 -8.13
C VAL A 94 -0.47 1.21 -9.18
N VAL A 95 -1.12 0.93 -10.32
CA VAL A 95 -0.52 0.20 -11.44
C VAL A 95 0.75 0.87 -11.99
N HIS A 96 0.83 2.20 -11.93
CA HIS A 96 2.02 2.94 -12.37
C HIS A 96 3.24 2.57 -11.51
N TYR A 97 3.07 2.52 -10.19
CA TYR A 97 4.16 2.20 -9.25
C TYR A 97 4.58 0.73 -9.34
N ILE A 98 3.62 -0.18 -9.57
CA ILE A 98 3.93 -1.60 -9.81
C ILE A 98 4.70 -1.80 -11.11
N ALA A 99 4.34 -1.07 -12.17
CA ALA A 99 5.05 -1.12 -13.45
C ALA A 99 6.49 -0.59 -13.35
N LEU A 100 6.72 0.48 -12.56
CA LEU A 100 8.07 1.00 -12.30
C LEU A 100 8.98 -0.02 -11.61
N GLY A 101 8.41 -0.96 -10.85
CA GLY A 101 9.12 -2.09 -10.25
C GLY A 101 9.71 -3.09 -11.25
N GLY A 102 9.38 -2.97 -12.55
CA GLY A 102 10.02 -3.72 -13.63
C GLY A 102 9.65 -5.21 -13.72
N ARG A 103 8.55 -5.64 -13.08
CA ARG A 103 8.13 -7.05 -13.06
C ARG A 103 6.83 -7.25 -13.80
N ALA A 104 6.90 -7.83 -14.99
CA ALA A 104 5.72 -8.16 -15.79
C ALA A 104 4.75 -9.09 -15.04
N GLU A 105 5.25 -10.02 -14.23
CA GLU A 105 4.40 -10.91 -13.42
C GLU A 105 3.60 -10.15 -12.35
N ALA A 106 4.20 -9.11 -11.74
CA ALA A 106 3.55 -8.28 -10.74
C ALA A 106 2.38 -7.48 -11.34
N LEU A 107 2.56 -6.97 -12.56
CA LEU A 107 1.52 -6.27 -13.30
C LEU A 107 0.37 -7.20 -13.69
N LYS A 108 0.70 -8.41 -14.17
CA LYS A 108 -0.29 -9.42 -14.51
C LYS A 108 -1.12 -9.83 -13.29
N LEU A 109 -0.47 -10.05 -12.14
CA LEU A 109 -1.15 -10.36 -10.88
C LEU A 109 -2.11 -9.26 -10.45
N LEU A 110 -1.72 -7.99 -10.54
CA LEU A 110 -2.60 -6.87 -10.22
C LEU A 110 -3.85 -6.82 -11.12
N ILE A 111 -3.69 -7.10 -12.42
CA ILE A 111 -4.81 -7.10 -13.37
C ILE A 111 -5.72 -8.30 -13.09
N ASP A 112 -5.15 -9.50 -12.99
CA ASP A 112 -5.92 -10.74 -12.82
C ASP A 112 -6.70 -10.74 -11.48
N LEU A 113 -6.06 -10.31 -10.39
CA LEU A 113 -6.69 -10.27 -9.06
C LEU A 113 -7.53 -9.00 -8.87
N GLY A 114 -7.12 -7.85 -9.42
CA GLY A 114 -7.89 -6.61 -9.32
C GLY A 114 -9.21 -6.67 -10.08
N ALA A 115 -9.23 -7.35 -11.24
CA ALA A 115 -10.47 -7.61 -11.98
C ALA A 115 -11.39 -8.59 -11.22
N ALA A 116 -10.83 -9.56 -10.49
CA ALA A 116 -11.62 -10.49 -9.68
C ALA A 116 -12.27 -9.81 -8.47
N VAL A 117 -11.58 -8.87 -7.83
CA VAL A 117 -12.13 -8.10 -6.68
C VAL A 117 -13.19 -7.10 -7.12
N ALA A 118 -13.14 -6.57 -8.35
CA ALA A 118 -14.10 -5.61 -8.87
C ALA A 118 -15.46 -6.20 -9.32
N HIS A 119 -15.63 -7.53 -9.32
CA HIS A 119 -16.84 -8.22 -9.78
C HIS A 119 -17.52 -9.07 -8.70
N GLY A 120 -17.21 -8.83 -7.42
CA GLY A 120 -17.83 -9.49 -6.25
C GLY A 120 -18.96 -8.70 -5.62
#